data_AF-A0A7J4TJK0-F1
#
_entry.id   AF-A0A7J4TJK0-F1
#
_cell.length_a   1.000
_cell.length_b   1.000
_cell.length_c   1.000
_cell.angle_alpha   90.00
_cell.angle_beta   90.00
_cell.angle_gamma   90.00
#
_symmetry.space_group_name_H-M   'P 1'
#
loop_
_entity.id
_entity.type
_entity.pdbx_description
1 polymer ?
#
loop_
_entity_poly.entity_id
_entity_poly.type
_entity_poly.pdbx_seq_one_letter_code
_entity_poly.pdbx_strand_id
1 'polypeptide(L)'
;MEEDLKNLVLGFRKHTGKTQHELAQELEVPMDIETALEMGTYHQPTERLKGKINNLISGFDENELIQIGRGYRIMDELGPDFKYYIRGLEQARGIDHEELQSQPEDEFYRIIGSVNLDEFEVVSAGRHV
;
A
#
# COMPACT_ATOMS: atom_id res chain seq x y z
N MET A 1 -5.53 11.60 7.33
CA MET A 1 -4.07 11.49 7.55
C MET A 1 -3.74 10.41 8.57
N GLU A 2 -4.28 10.41 9.80
CA GLU A 2 -3.96 9.35 10.78
C GLU A 2 -4.45 7.95 10.36
N GLU A 3 -5.65 7.82 9.81
CA GLU A 3 -6.19 6.52 9.36
C GLU A 3 -5.38 5.89 8.21
N ASP A 4 -4.88 6.72 7.30
CA ASP A 4 -4.11 6.28 6.13
C ASP A 4 -2.60 6.30 6.34
N LEU A 5 -2.12 6.74 7.51
CA LEU A 5 -0.68 6.91 7.78
C LEU A 5 0.10 5.64 7.49
N LYS A 6 -0.45 4.48 7.87
CA LYS A 6 0.15 3.18 7.62
C LYS A 6 0.32 2.85 6.14
N ASN A 7 -0.62 3.30 5.30
CA ASN A 7 -0.58 3.10 3.85
C ASN A 7 0.32 4.15 3.19
N LEU A 8 0.29 5.38 3.68
CA LEU A 8 1.15 6.46 3.22
C LEU A 8 2.64 6.14 3.42
N VAL A 9 3.02 5.70 4.63
CA VAL A 9 4.41 5.33 4.96
C VAL A 9 4.87 4.13 4.13
N LEU A 10 4.05 3.06 4.08
CA LEU A 10 4.34 1.88 3.27
C LEU A 10 4.46 2.21 1.77
N GLY A 11 3.52 3.00 1.26
CA GLY A 11 3.50 3.44 -0.13
C GLY A 11 4.73 4.24 -0.52
N PHE A 12 5.13 5.20 0.33
CA PHE A 12 6.37 5.95 0.15
C PHE A 12 7.59 5.04 0.08
N ARG A 13 7.71 4.10 1.04
CA ARG A 13 8.85 3.18 1.08
C ARG A 13 8.93 2.32 -0.18
N LYS A 14 7.79 1.76 -0.61
CA LYS A 14 7.70 0.90 -1.79
C LYS A 14 8.00 1.66 -3.08
N HIS A 15 7.37 2.82 -3.26
CA HIS A 15 7.58 3.69 -4.42
C HIS A 15 9.03 4.15 -4.56
N THR A 16 9.72 4.42 -3.44
CA THR A 16 11.12 4.85 -3.45
C THR A 16 12.12 3.70 -3.42
N GLY A 17 11.66 2.44 -3.36
CA GLY A 17 12.52 1.26 -3.29
C GLY A 17 13.36 1.15 -2.01
N LYS A 18 13.01 1.89 -0.96
CA LYS A 18 13.78 1.93 0.29
C LYS A 18 13.54 0.71 1.17
N THR A 19 14.55 0.37 1.94
CA THR A 19 14.41 -0.55 3.06
C THR A 19 13.76 0.14 4.27
N GLN A 20 13.17 -0.65 5.16
CA GLN A 20 12.64 -0.15 6.44
C GLN A 20 13.74 0.53 7.27
N HIS A 21 14.98 0.03 7.18
CA HIS A 21 16.13 0.61 7.87
C HIS A 21 16.46 2.02 7.35
N GLU A 22 16.51 2.20 6.04
CA GLU A 22 16.76 3.51 5.42
C GLU A 22 15.66 4.51 5.77
N LEU A 23 14.39 4.09 5.72
CA LEU A 23 13.27 4.95 6.09
C LEU A 23 13.31 5.36 7.58
N ALA A 24 13.63 4.42 8.47
CA ALA A 24 13.78 4.70 9.90
C ALA A 24 14.91 5.71 10.17
N GLN A 25 16.04 5.59 9.45
CA GLN A 25 17.15 6.54 9.53
C GLN A 25 16.73 7.95 9.10
N GLU A 26 15.99 8.09 7.99
CA GLU A 26 15.52 9.41 7.51
C GLU A 26 14.48 10.05 8.43
N LEU A 27 13.63 9.23 9.05
CA LEU A 27 12.70 9.66 10.09
C LEU A 27 13.41 9.95 11.44
N GLU A 28 14.69 9.63 11.58
CA GLU A 28 15.46 9.60 12.83
C GLU A 28 14.69 8.90 13.97
N VAL A 29 14.10 7.75 13.67
CA VAL A 29 13.41 6.88 14.63
C VAL A 29 14.05 5.50 14.62
N PRO A 30 13.96 4.74 15.72
CA PRO A 30 14.36 3.34 15.69
C PRO A 30 13.43 2.53 14.78
N MET A 31 13.97 1.44 14.21
CA MET A 31 13.30 0.63 13.18
C MET A 31 11.97 0.04 13.63
N ASP A 32 11.82 -0.25 14.92
CA ASP A 32 10.57 -0.73 15.52
C ASP A 32 9.44 0.31 15.41
N ILE A 33 9.75 1.60 15.49
CA ILE A 33 8.78 2.69 15.30
C ILE A 33 8.38 2.79 13.82
N GLU A 34 9.32 2.67 12.89
CA GLU A 34 9.01 2.63 11.46
C GLU A 34 8.10 1.43 11.14
N THR A 35 8.43 0.26 11.66
CA THR A 35 7.59 -0.93 11.51
C THR A 35 6.21 -0.72 12.12
N ALA A 36 6.11 -0.10 13.30
CA ALA A 36 4.84 0.19 13.94
C ALA A 36 4.00 1.23 13.17
N LEU A 37 4.63 2.18 12.46
CA LEU A 37 3.95 3.09 11.54
C LEU A 37 3.34 2.31 10.37
N GLU A 38 4.10 1.46 9.71
CA GLU A 38 3.62 0.63 8.58
C GLU A 38 2.55 -0.37 9.01
N MET A 39 2.63 -0.91 10.23
CA MET A 39 1.62 -1.83 10.76
C MET A 39 0.35 -1.11 11.24
N GLY A 40 0.39 0.22 11.38
CA GLY A 40 -0.72 0.99 11.96
C GLY A 40 -0.90 0.76 13.47
N THR A 41 0.09 0.19 14.14
CA THR A 41 0.10 -0.05 15.60
C THR A 41 0.67 1.14 16.38
N TYR A 42 1.21 2.14 15.69
CA TYR A 42 1.69 3.39 16.28
C TYR A 42 0.61 4.47 16.28
N HIS A 43 -0.29 4.40 17.27
CA HIS A 43 -1.54 5.16 17.26
C HIS A 43 -1.42 6.69 17.40
N GLN A 44 -0.33 7.21 17.94
CA GLN A 44 -0.18 8.65 18.19
C GLN A 44 1.24 9.14 17.89
N PRO A 45 1.57 9.38 16.62
CA PRO A 45 2.84 9.99 16.26
C PRO A 45 2.98 11.39 16.85
N THR A 46 4.16 11.69 17.39
CA THR A 46 4.48 13.05 17.86
C THR A 46 4.40 14.05 16.71
N GLU A 47 4.07 15.31 16.99
CA GLU A 47 4.05 16.38 15.98
C GLU A 47 5.39 16.53 15.25
N ARG A 48 6.51 16.30 15.94
CA ARG A 48 7.84 16.25 15.32
C ARG A 48 7.93 15.15 14.26
N LEU A 49 7.42 13.96 14.56
CA LEU A 49 7.43 12.83 13.62
C LEU A 49 6.48 13.06 12.44
N LYS A 50 5.27 13.59 12.70
CA LYS A 50 4.35 14.01 11.64
C LYS A 50 5.00 15.01 10.68
N GLY A 51 5.70 16.01 11.23
CA GLY A 51 6.45 16.97 10.43
C GLY A 51 7.53 16.34 9.55
N LYS A 52 8.25 15.33 10.05
CA LYS A 52 9.23 14.59 9.24
C LYS A 52 8.59 13.76 8.13
N ILE A 53 7.48 13.08 8.43
CA ILE A 53 6.72 12.32 7.43
C ILE A 53 6.22 13.27 6.33
N ASN A 54 5.63 14.41 6.69
CA ASN A 54 5.18 15.42 5.73
C ASN A 54 6.32 15.98 4.87
N ASN A 55 7.52 16.15 5.44
CA ASN A 55 8.69 16.57 4.68
C ASN A 55 9.19 15.48 3.72
N LEU A 56 9.15 14.20 4.13
CA LEU A 56 9.56 13.08 3.29
C LEU A 56 8.68 12.92 2.06
N ILE A 57 7.37 13.04 2.23
CA ILE A 57 6.39 12.92 1.15
C ILE A 57 6.21 14.24 0.37
N SER A 58 6.95 15.29 0.72
CA SER A 58 6.86 16.57 0.03
C SER A 58 7.27 16.42 -1.44
N GLY A 59 6.36 16.75 -2.34
CA GLY A 59 6.56 16.62 -3.80
C GLY A 59 6.01 15.33 -4.40
N PHE A 60 5.44 14.44 -3.59
CA PHE A 60 4.68 13.28 -4.05
C PHE A 60 3.17 13.56 -3.95
N ASP A 61 2.38 12.84 -4.73
CA ASP A 61 0.93 12.81 -4.54
C ASP A 61 0.61 11.85 -3.37
N GLU A 62 0.10 12.41 -2.27
CA GLU A 62 -0.25 11.63 -1.07
C GLU A 62 -1.26 10.52 -1.38
N ASN A 63 -2.23 10.78 -2.26
CA ASN A 63 -3.25 9.81 -2.59
C ASN A 63 -2.69 8.66 -3.43
N GLU A 64 -1.74 8.93 -4.34
CA GLU A 64 -1.03 7.87 -5.06
C GLU A 64 -0.23 7.00 -4.09
N LEU A 65 0.52 7.60 -3.16
CA LEU A 65 1.27 6.85 -2.15
C LEU A 65 0.34 5.98 -1.28
N ILE A 66 -0.79 6.52 -0.83
CA ILE A 66 -1.79 5.77 -0.05
C ILE A 66 -2.31 4.57 -0.85
N GLN A 67 -2.61 4.75 -2.14
CA GLN A 67 -3.09 3.68 -3.02
C GLN A 67 -2.02 2.60 -3.22
N ILE A 68 -0.77 2.98 -3.50
CA ILE A 68 0.34 2.02 -3.61
C ILE A 68 0.47 1.21 -2.32
N GLY A 69 0.51 1.89 -1.16
CA GLY A 69 0.62 1.22 0.13
C GLY A 69 -0.56 0.30 0.43
N ARG A 70 -1.78 0.69 0.09
CA ARG A 70 -2.96 -0.17 0.20
C ARG A 70 -2.85 -1.39 -0.72
N GLY A 71 -2.38 -1.22 -1.95
CA GLY A 71 -2.21 -2.32 -2.89
C GLY A 71 -1.22 -3.39 -2.42
N TYR A 72 -0.07 -2.97 -1.88
CA TYR A 72 0.88 -3.88 -1.25
C TYR A 72 0.28 -4.60 -0.04
N ARG A 73 -0.49 -3.89 0.78
CA ARG A 73 -1.16 -4.49 1.94
C ARG A 73 -2.17 -5.55 1.54
N ILE A 74 -2.98 -5.31 0.52
CA ILE A 74 -3.93 -6.31 -0.04
C ILE A 74 -3.17 -7.57 -0.46
N MET A 75 -2.03 -7.41 -1.14
CA MET A 75 -1.20 -8.53 -1.56
C MET A 75 -0.64 -9.32 -0.36
N ASP A 76 -0.11 -8.62 0.65
CA ASP A 76 0.44 -9.24 1.85
C ASP A 76 -0.65 -9.95 2.69
N GLU A 77 -1.84 -9.34 2.82
CA GLU A 77 -2.97 -9.89 3.59
C GLU A 77 -3.59 -11.12 2.92
N LEU A 78 -3.71 -11.12 1.60
CA LEU A 78 -4.26 -12.26 0.84
C LEU A 78 -3.23 -13.36 0.56
N GLY A 79 -1.94 -13.01 0.50
CA GLY A 79 -0.84 -13.95 0.27
C GLY A 79 -1.10 -14.86 -0.96
N PRO A 80 -1.10 -16.20 -0.82
CA PRO A 80 -1.32 -17.12 -1.94
C PRO A 80 -2.67 -16.96 -2.67
N ASP A 81 -3.68 -16.38 -2.01
CA ASP A 81 -5.01 -16.14 -2.58
C ASP A 81 -5.06 -14.89 -3.46
N PHE A 82 -4.03 -14.04 -3.44
CA PHE A 82 -3.96 -12.81 -4.22
C PHE A 82 -4.13 -13.03 -5.73
N LYS A 83 -3.67 -14.17 -6.26
CA LYS A 83 -3.90 -14.55 -7.66
C LYS A 83 -5.39 -14.64 -8.04
N TYR A 84 -6.26 -15.00 -7.10
CA TYR A 84 -7.70 -15.04 -7.32
C TYR A 84 -8.30 -13.64 -7.22
N TYR A 85 -7.76 -12.77 -6.36
CA TYR A 85 -8.15 -11.36 -6.33
C TYR A 85 -7.95 -10.70 -7.69
N ILE A 86 -6.78 -10.89 -8.32
CA ILE A 86 -6.49 -10.36 -9.66
C ILE A 86 -7.49 -10.84 -10.71
N ARG A 87 -7.84 -12.13 -10.70
CA ARG A 87 -8.88 -12.68 -11.60
C ARG A 87 -10.27 -12.13 -11.31
N GLY A 88 -10.58 -11.92 -10.02
CA GLY A 88 -11.85 -11.38 -9.58
C GLY A 88 -12.06 -9.92 -9.98
N LEU A 89 -10.98 -9.13 -10.09
CA LEU A 89 -11.06 -7.73 -10.55
C LEU A 89 -11.61 -7.60 -11.96
N GLU A 90 -11.30 -8.56 -12.85
CA GLU A 90 -11.86 -8.60 -14.20
C GLU A 90 -13.39 -8.74 -14.16
N GLN A 91 -13.90 -9.64 -13.33
CA GLN A 91 -15.35 -9.85 -13.16
C GLN A 91 -16.04 -8.67 -12.47
N ALA A 92 -15.41 -8.09 -11.45
CA ALA A 92 -16.04 -7.07 -10.61
C ALA A 92 -15.97 -5.66 -11.20
N ARG A 93 -14.92 -5.34 -11.96
CA ARG A 93 -14.63 -3.99 -12.46
C ARG A 93 -14.27 -3.93 -13.95
N GLY A 94 -14.16 -5.07 -14.64
CA GLY A 94 -13.69 -5.11 -16.02
C GLY A 94 -12.22 -4.78 -16.17
N ILE A 95 -11.43 -4.93 -15.10
CA ILE A 95 -9.97 -4.72 -15.15
C ILE A 95 -9.35 -5.99 -15.71
N ASP A 96 -8.89 -5.94 -16.95
CA ASP A 96 -8.22 -7.06 -17.60
C ASP A 96 -6.95 -7.45 -16.82
N HIS A 97 -6.85 -8.73 -16.48
CA HIS A 97 -5.75 -9.20 -15.63
C HIS A 97 -4.41 -9.25 -16.37
N GLU A 98 -4.39 -9.44 -17.69
CA GLU A 98 -3.17 -9.41 -18.50
C GLU A 98 -2.66 -7.97 -18.63
N GLU A 99 -3.57 -7.01 -18.89
CA GLU A 99 -3.25 -5.59 -18.93
C GLU A 99 -2.73 -5.12 -17.58
N LEU A 100 -3.38 -5.51 -16.48
CA LEU A 100 -2.93 -5.18 -15.13
C LEU A 100 -1.53 -5.74 -14.87
N GLN A 101 -1.27 -7.02 -15.19
CA GLN A 101 0.05 -7.65 -15.01
C GLN A 101 1.15 -7.05 -15.89
N SER A 102 0.79 -6.38 -17.00
CA SER A 102 1.74 -5.70 -17.87
C SER A 102 2.19 -4.33 -17.34
N GLN A 103 1.51 -3.79 -16.32
CA GLN A 103 1.85 -2.49 -15.73
C GLN A 103 3.17 -2.55 -14.94
N PRO A 104 3.90 -1.42 -14.84
CA PRO A 104 4.98 -1.27 -13.87
C PRO A 104 4.49 -1.58 -12.44
N GLU A 105 5.38 -2.06 -11.58
CA GLU A 105 5.04 -2.52 -10.22
C GLU A 105 4.26 -1.46 -9.40
N ASP A 106 4.71 -0.21 -9.41
CA ASP A 106 4.01 0.88 -8.72
C ASP A 106 2.60 1.12 -9.25
N GLU A 107 2.44 1.07 -10.57
CA GLU A 107 1.15 1.28 -11.23
C GLU A 107 0.20 0.10 -10.97
N PHE A 108 0.72 -1.12 -11.00
CA PHE A 108 0.00 -2.34 -10.63
C PHE A 108 -0.60 -2.21 -9.22
N TYR A 109 0.22 -1.90 -8.22
CA TYR A 109 -0.26 -1.78 -6.84
C TYR A 109 -1.11 -0.52 -6.62
N ARG A 110 -0.85 0.59 -7.32
CA ARG A 110 -1.70 1.78 -7.30
C ARG A 110 -3.12 1.45 -7.76
N ILE A 111 -3.26 0.77 -8.91
CA ILE A 111 -4.56 0.35 -9.45
C ILE A 111 -5.27 -0.55 -8.44
N ILE A 112 -4.60 -1.58 -7.92
CA ILE A 112 -5.18 -2.50 -6.92
C ILE A 112 -5.67 -1.76 -5.68
N GLY A 113 -4.85 -0.87 -5.11
CA GLY A 113 -5.21 -0.11 -3.92
C GLY A 113 -6.26 0.98 -4.14
N SER A 114 -6.46 1.42 -5.38
CA SER A 114 -7.54 2.34 -5.75
C SER A 114 -8.93 1.67 -5.74
N VAL A 115 -8.98 0.35 -5.84
CA VAL A 115 -10.25 -0.39 -5.89
C VAL A 115 -10.90 -0.39 -4.51
N ASN A 116 -12.08 0.22 -4.42
CA ASN A 116 -12.91 0.16 -3.22
C ASN A 116 -13.90 -1.00 -3.33
N LEU A 117 -13.44 -2.22 -3.05
CA LEU A 117 -14.23 -3.45 -2.99
C LEU A 117 -13.83 -4.28 -1.77
N ASP A 118 -14.72 -5.19 -1.36
CA ASP A 118 -14.40 -6.20 -0.37
C ASP A 118 -13.47 -7.24 -1.01
N GLU A 119 -12.26 -7.36 -0.45
CA GLU A 119 -11.21 -8.23 -0.97
C GLU A 119 -11.61 -9.71 -0.99
N PHE A 120 -12.41 -10.16 -0.01
CA PHE A 120 -12.88 -11.53 0.06
C PHE A 120 -13.96 -11.81 -0.98
N GLU A 121 -14.85 -10.85 -1.25
CA GLU A 121 -15.83 -10.97 -2.33
C GLU A 121 -15.15 -11.08 -3.69
N VAL A 122 -14.13 -10.24 -3.94
CA VAL A 122 -13.34 -10.28 -5.18
C VAL A 122 -12.59 -11.60 -5.32
N VAL A 123 -11.93 -12.07 -4.26
CA VAL A 123 -11.27 -13.39 -4.25
C VAL A 123 -12.26 -14.52 -4.53
N SER A 124 -13.45 -14.47 -3.92
CA SER A 124 -14.49 -15.48 -4.15
C SER A 124 -14.94 -15.51 -5.62
N ALA A 125 -15.12 -14.35 -6.24
CA ALA A 125 -15.45 -14.27 -7.67
C ALA A 125 -14.34 -14.91 -8.53
N GLY A 126 -13.08 -14.59 -8.26
CA GLY A 126 -11.94 -15.10 -9.03
C GLY A 126 -11.61 -16.58 -8.82
N ARG A 127 -12.10 -17.22 -7.75
CA ARG A 127 -12.02 -18.68 -7.56
C ARG A 127 -12.93 -19.46 -8.49
N HIS A 128 -13.95 -18.80 -9.05
CA HIS A 128 -14.93 -19.40 -9.94
C HIS A 128 -14.66 -19.12 -11.43
N VAL A 129 -13.51 -18.51 -11.74
CA VAL A 129 -12.96 -18.28 -13.09
C VAL A 129 -11.86 -19.28 -13.37
#